data_AF-A0A1G9NMR7-F1
#
_entry.id   AF-A0A1G9NMR7-F1
#
_cell.length_a   1.000
_cell.length_b   1.000
_cell.length_c   1.000
_cell.angle_alpha   90.00
_cell.angle_beta   90.00
_cell.angle_gamma   90.00
#
_symmetry.space_group_name_H-M   'P 1'
#
loop_
_entity.id
_entity.type
_entity.pdbx_description
1 polymer ?
#
loop_
_entity_poly.entity_id
_entity_poly.type
_entity_poly.pdbx_seq_one_letter_code
_entity_poly.pdbx_strand_id
1 'polypeptide(L)' 'MYEVQMRYIDFEINKSPFSFRCEKFNIRNNYYRFENVFIDNFIISYLEVNDEDIALIKIN' A
#
# COMPACT_ATOMS: atom_id res chain seq x y z
N MET A 1 2.83 10.14 10.31
CA MET A 1 2.88 8.72 9.92
C MET A 1 1.49 8.32 9.54
N TYR A 2 1.32 7.73 8.37
CA TYR A 2 0.03 7.37 7.79
C TYR A 2 -0.22 5.88 7.94
N GLU A 3 -1.47 5.48 8.15
CA GLU A 3 -1.90 4.10 8.06
C GLU A 3 -2.50 3.85 6.69
N VAL A 4 -2.00 2.83 5.98
CA VAL A 4 -2.45 2.48 4.64
C VAL A 4 -3.08 1.10 4.69
N GLN A 5 -4.30 1.00 4.16
CA GLN A 5 -5.01 -0.25 3.93
C GLN A 5 -5.26 -0.41 2.44
N MET A 6 -4.77 -1.51 1.88
CA MET A 6 -4.73 -1.72 0.44
C MET A 6 -5.38 -3.06 0.07
N ARG A 7 -6.23 -3.03 -0.95
CA ARG A 7 -6.88 -4.22 -1.52
C ARG A 7 -6.49 -4.39 -2.97
N TYR A 8 -5.94 -5.54 -3.32
CA TYR A 8 -5.58 -5.90 -4.69
C TYR A 8 -6.83 -6.27 -5.53
N ILE A 9 -6.75 -6.09 -6.85
CA ILE A 9 -7.81 -6.43 -7.81
C ILE A 9 -8.04 -7.94 -7.91
N ASP A 10 -7.03 -8.77 -7.62
CA ASP A 10 -7.10 -10.21 -7.79
C ASP A 10 -8.37 -10.82 -7.16
N PHE A 11 -9.27 -11.27 -8.05
CA PHE A 11 -10.64 -11.67 -7.76
C PHE A 11 -10.71 -13.04 -7.08
N GLU A 12 -9.62 -13.80 -7.06
CA GLU A 12 -9.64 -15.21 -6.65
C GLU A 12 -9.59 -15.45 -5.15
N ILE A 13 -9.30 -14.46 -4.30
CA ILE A 13 -9.07 -14.76 -2.88
C ILE A 13 -9.71 -13.70 -1.98
N ASN A 14 -10.53 -14.16 -1.05
CA ASN A 14 -10.97 -13.48 0.19
C ASN A 14 -9.77 -13.07 1.08
N LYS A 15 -8.73 -12.44 0.53
CA LYS A 15 -7.61 -11.92 1.30
C LYS A 15 -8.07 -10.67 2.04
N SER A 16 -7.78 -10.66 3.34
CA SER A 16 -7.88 -9.44 4.13
C SER A 16 -7.05 -8.33 3.48
N PRO A 17 -7.49 -7.06 3.56
CA PRO A 17 -6.71 -5.92 3.10
C PRO A 17 -5.29 -5.96 3.68
N PHE A 18 -4.29 -5.73 2.84
CA PHE A 18 -2.91 -5.57 3.29
C PHE A 18 -2.77 -4.22 3.98
N SER A 19 -2.23 -4.21 5.20
CA SER A 19 -2.15 -3.01 6.03
C SER A 19 -0.71 -2.74 6.44
N PHE A 20 -0.29 -1.48 6.34
CA PHE A 20 1.05 -1.03 6.72
C PHE A 20 1.04 0.43 7.13
N ARG A 21 2.15 0.91 7.71
CA ARG A 21 2.34 2.33 8.01
C ARG A 21 3.46 2.91 7.16
N CYS A 22 3.37 4.19 6.80
CA CYS A 22 4.44 4.88 6.07
C CYS A 22 4.62 6.32 6.58
N GLU A 23 5.77 6.92 6.32
CA GLU A 23 5.98 8.33 6.66
C GLU A 23 5.51 9.27 5.56
N LYS A 24 5.65 8.85 4.30
CA LYS A 24 5.29 9.63 3.12
C LYS A 24 4.67 8.74 2.07
N PHE A 25 3.78 9.32 1.27
CA PHE A 25 3.23 8.68 0.09
C PHE A 25 3.17 9.66 -1.09
N ASN A 26 3.29 9.14 -2.31
CA ASN A 26 3.15 9.87 -3.55
C ASN A 26 2.24 9.08 -4.49
N ILE A 27 1.20 9.74 -4.99
CA ILE A 27 0.25 9.15 -5.94
C ILE A 27 0.58 9.71 -7.32
N ARG A 28 0.95 8.85 -8.25
CA ARG A 28 1.19 9.20 -9.65
C ARG A 28 0.20 8.46 -10.55
N ASN A 29 0.12 8.88 -11.81
CA ASN A 29 -0.89 8.39 -12.74
C ASN A 29 -0.93 6.87 -12.94
N ASN A 30 0.13 6.12 -12.58
CA ASN A 30 0.22 4.68 -12.84
C ASN A 30 0.75 3.87 -11.63
N TYR A 31 1.09 4.53 -10.52
CA TYR A 31 1.59 3.83 -9.34
C TYR A 31 1.50 4.66 -8.07
N TYR A 32 1.48 3.95 -6.95
CA TYR A 32 1.59 4.46 -5.60
C TYR A 32 2.97 4.17 -5.05
N ARG A 33 3.63 5.19 -4.50
CA ARG A 33 4.91 5.03 -3.80
C ARG A 33 4.76 5.42 -2.34
N PHE A 34 5.19 4.54 -1.45
CA PHE A 34 5.22 4.75 0.00
C PHE A 34 6.68 4.71 0.47
N GLU A 35 7.09 5.62 1.34
CA GLU A 35 8.46 5.71 1.87
C GLU A 35 8.49 5.47 3.37
N ASN A 36 9.57 4.86 3.85
CA ASN A 36 9.78 4.44 5.23
C ASN A 36 8.57 3.64 5.72
N VAL A 37 8.35 2.49 5.07
CA VAL A 37 7.22 1.61 5.30
C VAL A 37 7.52 0.67 6.46
N PHE A 38 6.60 0.62 7.43
CA PHE A 38 6.64 -0.25 8.59
C PHE A 38 5.60 -1.35 8.42
N ILE A 39 6.06 -2.60 8.35
CA ILE A 39 5.23 -3.80 8.26
C ILE A 39 5.71 -4.76 9.34
N ASP A 40 4.87 -5.01 10.34
CA ASP A 40 5.22 -5.82 11.51
C ASP A 40 6.57 -5.41 12.13
N ASN A 41 7.60 -6.27 12.03
CA ASN A 41 8.94 -6.04 12.55
C ASN A 41 9.94 -5.58 11.48
N PHE A 42 9.47 -5.24 10.28
CA PHE A 42 10.29 -4.83 9.15
C PHE A 42 10.12 -3.34 8.84
N ILE A 43 11.24 -2.73 8.46
CA ILE A 43 11.27 -1.38 7.89
C ILE A 43 11.78 -1.51 6.45
N ILE A 44 10.97 -1.04 5.50
CA ILE A 44 11.30 -1.02 4.08
C ILE A 44 11.47 0.44 3.68
N SER A 45 12.55 0.76 2.96
CA SER A 45 12.83 2.13 2.53
C SER A 45 11.74 2.69 1.62
N TYR A 46 11.22 1.87 0.71
CA TYR A 46 10.06 2.22 -0.10
C TYR A 46 9.27 0.97 -0.57
N LEU A 47 7.98 1.17 -0.83
CA LEU A 47 7.09 0.22 -1.48
C LEU A 47 6.45 0.91 -2.69
N GLU A 48 6.55 0.30 -3.87
CA GLU A 48 5.89 0.77 -5.09
C GLU A 48 4.87 -0.27 -5.53
N VAL A 49 3.68 0.21 -5.91
CA VAL A 49 2.56 -0.64 -6.33
C VAL A 49 1.90 -0.02 -7.55
N ASN A 50 1.69 -0.79 -8.61
CA ASN A 50 0.96 -0.30 -9.78
C ASN A 50 -0.52 -0.09 -9.43
N ASP A 51 -1.12 0.93 -9.99
CA ASP A 51 -2.53 1.23 -9.76
C ASP A 51 -3.47 0.21 -10.41
N GLU A 52 -3.07 -0.34 -11.57
CA GLU A 52 -3.78 -1.43 -12.26
C GLU A 52 -3.94 -2.70 -11.41
N ASP A 53 -3.12 -2.88 -10.37
CA ASP A 53 -3.19 -4.04 -9.47
C ASP A 53 -4.09 -3.77 -8.25
N ILE A 54 -4.57 -2.55 -8.05
CA ILE A 54 -5.21 -2.10 -6.81
C ILE A 54 -6.69 -1.73 -6.99
N ALA A 55 -7.55 -2.42 -6.23
CA ALA A 55 -8.99 -2.15 -6.20
C ALA A 55 -9.33 -0.97 -5.29
N LEU A 56 -8.63 -0.85 -4.15
CA LEU A 56 -8.90 0.20 -3.17
C LEU A 56 -7.65 0.52 -2.34
N ILE A 57 -7.42 1.80 -2.09
CA ILE A 57 -6.50 2.30 -1.08
C ILE A 57 -7.24 3.23 -0.14
N LYS A 58 -7.07 3.01 1.17
CA LYS A 58 -7.47 3.93 2.22
C LYS A 58 -6.23 4.39 2.99
N ILE A 59 -6.10 5.71 3.16
CA ILE A 59 -5.00 6.34 3.90
C ILE A 59 -5.62 7.15 5.05
N ASN A 60 -5.21 6.87 6.29
CA ASN A 60 -5.62 7.60 7.51
C ASN A 60 -4.43 8.34 8.14
#